data_AF-A0A455SY29-F1
#
_entry.id   AF-A0A455SY29-F1
#
_cell.length_a   1.000
_cell.length_b   1.000
_cell.length_c   1.000
_cell.angle_alpha   90.00
_cell.angle_beta   90.00
_cell.angle_gamma   90.00
#
_symmetry.space_group_name_H-M   'P 1'
#
loop_
_entity.id
_entity.type
_entity.pdbx_description
1 polymer ?
#
loop_
_entity_poly.entity_id
_entity_poly.type
_entity_poly.pdbx_seq_one_letter_code
_entity_poly.pdbx_strand_id
1 'polypeptide(L)'
;MSAEGRELLRPPRAVVLAVLFDWSLLVQLLTMPFLARWLRLPPSLSLPWLSPALNTLLSLLSALPFVLLLALCGEGVRRGLAWARNVQVALNSLLALAGLAGIYTLWLDAQRGNYWPLVTIVTLVGLSPLIIWGLYQPAARRWFSPPPELASRIRQRRASVPPSWSLLLATLGLGLLEALAALLR
;
A
#
# COMPACT_ATOMS: atom_id res chain seq x y z
N MET A 1 15.88 -14.39 -26.01
CA MET A 1 14.55 -13.83 -25.65
C MET A 1 14.28 -12.65 -26.57
N SER A 2 13.20 -12.69 -27.35
CA SER A 2 12.83 -11.61 -28.28
C SER A 2 12.65 -10.28 -27.54
N ALA A 3 12.78 -9.16 -28.26
CA ALA A 3 12.59 -7.83 -27.69
C ALA A 3 11.23 -7.70 -26.98
N GLU A 4 10.16 -8.21 -27.59
CA GLU A 4 8.82 -8.28 -27.01
C GLU A 4 8.76 -9.04 -25.68
N GLY A 5 9.50 -10.15 -25.56
CA GLY A 5 9.56 -10.93 -24.33
C GLY A 5 10.21 -10.18 -23.16
N ARG A 6 11.12 -9.22 -23.43
CA ARG A 6 11.72 -8.37 -22.39
C ARG A 6 10.76 -7.25 -21.97
N GLU A 7 10.03 -6.67 -22.91
CA GLU A 7 9.04 -5.62 -22.59
C GLU A 7 7.93 -6.14 -21.67
N LEU A 8 7.48 -7.38 -21.86
CA LEU A 8 6.46 -8.00 -21.01
C LEU A 8 6.90 -8.28 -19.56
N LEU A 9 8.20 -8.22 -19.28
CA LEU A 9 8.76 -8.39 -17.94
C LEU A 9 9.01 -7.07 -17.20
N ARG A 10 9.07 -5.94 -17.91
CA ARG A 10 9.25 -4.63 -17.28
C ARG A 10 7.88 -4.12 -16.80
N PRO A 11 7.69 -3.90 -15.49
CA PRO A 11 6.41 -3.45 -14.98
C PRO A 11 6.11 -2.02 -15.49
N PRO A 12 4.88 -1.76 -15.97
CA PRO A 12 4.41 -0.40 -16.25
C PRO A 12 4.49 0.47 -14.99
N ARG A 13 4.69 1.79 -15.15
CA ARG A 13 4.81 2.73 -14.02
C ARG A 13 3.64 2.64 -13.04
N ALA A 14 2.42 2.53 -13.55
CA ALA A 14 1.22 2.39 -12.71
C ALA A 14 1.22 1.11 -11.86
N VAL A 15 1.78 0.01 -12.39
CA VAL A 15 1.94 -1.25 -11.64
C VAL A 15 2.97 -1.07 -10.53
N VAL A 16 4.10 -0.42 -10.82
CA VAL A 16 5.12 -0.12 -9.80
C VAL A 16 4.52 0.74 -8.68
N LEU A 17 3.74 1.76 -9.03
CA LEU A 17 3.10 2.64 -8.06
C LEU A 17 2.06 1.91 -7.20
N ALA A 18 1.24 1.04 -7.79
CA ALA A 18 0.29 0.22 -7.05
C ALA A 18 0.98 -0.73 -6.06
N VAL A 19 2.08 -1.39 -6.47
CA VAL A 19 2.88 -2.24 -5.57
C VAL A 19 3.52 -1.43 -4.46
N LEU A 20 4.10 -0.26 -4.80
CA LEU A 20 4.69 0.66 -3.84
C LEU A 20 3.67 1.02 -2.75
N PHE A 21 2.46 1.39 -3.16
CA PHE A 21 1.38 1.83 -2.28
C PHE A 21 0.86 0.70 -1.38
N ASP A 22 0.58 -0.49 -1.92
CA ASP A 22 0.14 -1.64 -1.11
C ASP A 22 1.18 -2.00 -0.05
N TRP A 23 2.45 -2.07 -0.47
CA TRP A 23 3.51 -2.46 0.43
C TRP A 23 3.84 -1.33 1.42
N SER A 24 3.65 -0.05 1.08
CA SER A 24 3.85 1.03 2.04
C SER A 24 2.78 1.01 3.12
N LEU A 25 1.51 0.74 2.77
CA LEU A 25 0.45 0.51 3.75
C LEU A 25 0.74 -0.71 4.63
N LEU A 26 1.31 -1.77 4.04
CA LEU A 26 1.76 -2.94 4.80
C LEU A 26 2.83 -2.55 5.82
N VAL A 27 3.86 -1.81 5.40
CA VAL A 27 4.91 -1.31 6.30
C VAL A 27 4.32 -0.41 7.37
N GLN A 28 3.41 0.48 7.02
CA GLN A 28 2.71 1.35 7.96
C GLN A 28 2.03 0.52 9.06
N LEU A 29 1.19 -0.44 8.70
CA LEU A 29 0.47 -1.28 9.67
C LEU A 29 1.41 -2.11 10.56
N LEU A 30 2.50 -2.63 9.99
CA LEU A 30 3.50 -3.39 10.76
C LEU A 30 4.27 -2.52 11.74
N THR A 31 4.56 -1.26 11.37
CA THR A 31 5.42 -0.37 12.15
C THR A 31 4.66 0.44 13.20
N MET A 32 3.39 0.77 12.95
CA MET A 32 2.54 1.54 13.86
C MET A 32 2.56 1.07 15.33
N PRO A 33 2.34 -0.21 15.68
CA PRO A 33 2.33 -0.62 17.10
C PRO A 33 3.67 -0.40 17.79
N PHE A 34 4.79 -0.56 17.07
CA PHE A 34 6.13 -0.34 17.61
C PHE A 34 6.46 1.15 17.73
N LEU A 35 6.10 1.94 16.71
CA LEU A 35 6.29 3.40 16.73
C LEU A 35 5.44 4.04 17.83
N ALA A 36 4.18 3.64 18.00
CA ALA A 36 3.31 4.12 19.07
C ALA A 36 3.93 3.85 20.44
N ARG A 37 4.43 2.62 20.66
CA ARG A 37 5.13 2.25 21.89
C ARG A 37 6.37 3.11 22.13
N TRP A 38 7.18 3.32 21.10
CA TRP A 38 8.42 4.12 21.21
C TRP A 38 8.13 5.59 21.52
N LEU A 39 7.10 6.15 20.89
CA LEU A 39 6.61 7.52 21.10
C LEU A 39 5.76 7.67 22.38
N ARG A 40 5.56 6.59 23.15
CA ARG A 40 4.71 6.55 24.36
C ARG A 40 3.26 6.97 24.10
N LEU A 41 2.75 6.69 22.91
CA LEU A 41 1.37 6.91 22.51
C LEU A 41 0.50 5.73 22.94
N PRO A 42 -0.80 5.95 23.21
CA PRO A 42 -1.73 4.85 23.49
C PRO A 42 -1.82 3.92 22.27
N PRO A 43 -1.88 2.59 22.47
CA PRO A 43 -2.03 1.66 21.36
C PRO A 43 -3.41 1.79 20.73
N SER A 44 -3.53 1.43 19.45
CA SER A 44 -4.79 1.47 18.71
C SER A 44 -5.85 0.53 19.29
N LEU A 45 -5.42 -0.58 19.90
CA LEU A 45 -6.27 -1.48 20.65
C LEU A 45 -5.65 -1.75 22.02
N SER A 46 -6.38 -1.38 23.07
CA SER A 46 -5.92 -1.49 24.46
C SER A 46 -6.95 -2.20 25.33
N LEU A 47 -6.49 -3.15 26.15
CA LEU A 47 -7.26 -3.71 27.25
C LEU A 47 -6.64 -3.24 28.58
N PRO A 48 -7.43 -2.68 29.51
CA PRO A 48 -6.89 -2.02 30.70
C PRO A 48 -6.18 -2.98 31.67
N TRP A 49 -6.46 -4.29 31.60
CA TRP A 49 -5.81 -5.32 32.42
C TRP A 49 -4.54 -5.91 31.82
N LEU A 50 -4.15 -5.53 30.59
CA LEU A 50 -2.96 -6.04 29.93
C LEU A 50 -1.76 -5.11 30.12
N SER A 51 -0.57 -5.68 30.20
CA SER A 51 0.67 -4.90 30.20
C SER A 51 0.86 -4.14 28.88
N PRO A 52 1.61 -3.03 28.84
CA PRO A 52 1.86 -2.28 27.61
C PRO A 52 2.45 -3.13 26.48
N ALA A 53 3.28 -4.13 26.82
CA ALA A 53 3.83 -5.08 25.85
C ALA A 53 2.76 -5.98 25.24
N LEU A 54 1.83 -6.49 26.06
CA LEU A 54 0.72 -7.32 25.59
C LEU A 54 -0.29 -6.51 24.76
N ASN A 55 -0.55 -5.25 25.12
CA ASN A 55 -1.37 -4.35 24.29
C ASN A 55 -0.73 -4.02 22.93
N THR A 56 0.60 -3.86 22.90
CA THR A 56 1.36 -3.70 21.64
C THR A 56 1.22 -4.94 20.76
N LEU A 57 1.42 -6.13 21.35
CA LEU A 57 1.27 -7.41 20.66
C LEU A 57 -0.17 -7.60 20.16
N LEU A 58 -1.16 -7.29 20.97
CA LEU A 58 -2.57 -7.38 20.60
C LEU A 58 -2.91 -6.46 19.41
N SER A 59 -2.40 -5.23 19.41
CA SER A 59 -2.54 -4.29 18.29
C SER A 59 -1.85 -4.79 17.01
N LEU A 60 -0.70 -5.45 17.13
CA LEU A 60 -0.02 -6.08 15.99
C LEU A 60 -0.84 -7.26 15.45
N LEU A 61 -1.31 -8.15 16.33
CA LEU A 61 -2.10 -9.33 15.95
C LEU A 61 -3.41 -8.94 15.27
N SER A 62 -4.08 -7.88 15.73
CA SER A 62 -5.31 -7.39 15.09
C SER A 62 -5.05 -6.80 13.70
N ALA A 63 -3.85 -6.30 13.41
CA ALA A 63 -3.45 -5.79 12.10
C ALA A 63 -3.06 -6.90 11.10
N LEU A 64 -2.73 -8.11 11.54
CA LEU A 64 -2.23 -9.18 10.68
C LEU A 64 -3.14 -9.55 9.49
N PRO A 65 -4.47 -9.64 9.63
CA PRO A 65 -5.34 -9.93 8.49
C PRO A 65 -5.21 -8.89 7.36
N PHE A 66 -5.08 -7.62 7.73
CA PHE A 66 -4.92 -6.52 6.78
C PHE A 66 -3.52 -6.51 6.16
N VAL A 67 -2.49 -6.79 6.95
CA VAL A 67 -1.11 -6.96 6.48
C VAL A 67 -1.04 -8.08 5.44
N LEU A 68 -1.65 -9.23 5.72
CA LEU A 68 -1.68 -10.36 4.78
C LEU A 68 -2.44 -10.00 3.50
N LEU A 69 -3.57 -9.31 3.63
CA LEU A 69 -4.34 -8.84 2.47
C LEU A 69 -3.51 -7.91 1.58
N LEU A 70 -2.82 -6.93 2.16
CA LEU A 70 -1.96 -6.00 1.42
C LEU A 70 -0.76 -6.70 0.78
N ALA A 71 -0.16 -7.68 1.48
CA ALA A 71 0.92 -8.50 0.92
C ALA A 71 0.44 -9.27 -0.32
N LEU A 72 -0.72 -9.91 -0.23
CA LEU A 72 -1.34 -10.66 -1.33
C LEU A 72 -1.73 -9.74 -2.49
N CYS A 73 -2.27 -8.55 -2.21
CA CYS A 73 -2.61 -7.56 -3.23
C CYS A 73 -1.36 -7.07 -3.95
N GLY A 74 -0.35 -6.60 -3.23
CA GLY A 74 0.88 -6.08 -3.82
C GLY A 74 1.63 -7.15 -4.62
N GLU A 75 1.70 -8.37 -4.10
CA GLU A 75 2.30 -9.50 -4.82
C GLU A 75 1.46 -9.92 -6.04
N GLY A 76 0.13 -9.88 -5.92
CA GLY A 76 -0.79 -10.13 -7.04
C GLY A 76 -0.63 -9.13 -8.17
N VAL A 77 -0.46 -7.85 -7.84
CA VAL A 77 -0.18 -6.76 -8.79
C VAL A 77 1.18 -6.97 -9.45
N ARG A 78 2.21 -7.26 -8.65
CA ARG A 78 3.58 -7.51 -9.12
C ARG A 78 3.65 -8.71 -10.06
N ARG A 79 2.87 -9.76 -9.81
CA ARG A 79 2.77 -10.93 -10.71
C ARG A 79 1.91 -10.66 -11.94
N GLY A 80 1.02 -9.67 -11.89
CA GLY A 80 0.05 -9.38 -12.94
C GLY A 80 -1.10 -10.38 -12.96
N LEU A 81 -1.65 -10.71 -11.79
CA LEU A 81 -2.86 -11.54 -11.66
C LEU A 81 -4.10 -10.71 -12.05
N ALA A 82 -4.99 -11.31 -12.85
CA ALA A 82 -6.15 -10.59 -13.39
C ALA A 82 -7.08 -10.01 -12.30
N TRP A 83 -7.29 -10.77 -11.21
CA TRP A 83 -8.11 -10.32 -10.08
C TRP A 83 -7.49 -9.11 -9.36
N ALA A 84 -6.16 -9.02 -9.30
CA ALA A 84 -5.45 -7.98 -8.55
C ALA A 84 -5.73 -6.58 -9.10
N ARG A 85 -5.95 -6.46 -10.42
CA ARG A 85 -6.35 -5.19 -11.04
C ARG A 85 -7.70 -4.71 -10.52
N ASN A 86 -8.70 -5.60 -10.48
CA ASN A 86 -10.05 -5.22 -10.05
C ASN A 86 -10.09 -4.89 -8.56
N VAL A 87 -9.40 -5.70 -7.74
CA VAL A 87 -9.24 -5.43 -6.31
C VAL A 87 -8.55 -4.09 -6.10
N GLN A 88 -7.49 -3.79 -6.86
CA GLN A 88 -6.79 -2.52 -6.71
C GLN A 88 -7.63 -1.30 -7.07
N VAL A 89 -8.40 -1.39 -8.16
CA VAL A 89 -9.32 -0.31 -8.53
C VAL A 89 -10.36 -0.10 -7.43
N ALA A 90 -10.95 -1.17 -6.89
CA ALA A 90 -11.92 -1.07 -5.81
C ALA A 90 -11.31 -0.46 -4.53
N LEU A 91 -10.17 -0.98 -4.06
CA LEU A 91 -9.51 -0.49 -2.85
C LEU A 91 -9.05 0.96 -2.99
N ASN A 92 -8.41 1.34 -4.11
CA ASN A 92 -8.00 2.73 -4.33
C ASN A 92 -9.20 3.67 -4.46
N SER A 93 -10.34 3.20 -4.97
CA SER A 93 -11.56 4.03 -5.03
C SER A 93 -12.08 4.30 -3.62
N LEU A 94 -12.12 3.28 -2.77
CA LEU A 94 -12.50 3.42 -1.36
C LEU A 94 -11.53 4.31 -0.58
N LEU A 95 -10.22 4.15 -0.81
CA LEU A 95 -9.18 4.96 -0.18
C LEU A 95 -9.25 6.42 -0.61
N ALA A 96 -9.49 6.70 -1.91
CA ALA A 96 -9.72 8.05 -2.38
C ALA A 96 -10.96 8.69 -1.73
N LEU A 97 -12.07 7.95 -1.62
CA LEU A 97 -13.28 8.43 -0.93
C LEU A 97 -13.03 8.68 0.57
N ALA A 98 -12.30 7.79 1.24
CA ALA A 98 -11.89 7.98 2.63
C ALA A 98 -11.00 9.23 2.79
N GLY A 99 -10.09 9.47 1.86
CA GLY A 99 -9.28 10.68 1.79
C GLY A 99 -10.13 11.95 1.64
N LEU A 100 -11.11 11.94 0.73
CA LEU A 100 -12.03 13.07 0.54
C LEU A 100 -12.86 13.34 1.82
N ALA A 101 -13.37 12.30 2.47
CA ALA A 101 -14.07 12.44 3.75
C ALA A 101 -13.17 13.01 4.86
N GLY A 102 -11.87 12.70 4.81
CA GLY A 102 -10.87 13.19 5.75
C GLY A 102 -10.48 14.66 5.59
N ILE A 103 -10.85 15.34 4.49
CA ILE A 103 -10.51 16.75 4.25
C ILE A 103 -11.08 17.66 5.34
N TYR A 104 -12.32 17.40 5.79
CA TYR A 104 -12.92 18.19 6.87
C TYR A 104 -12.14 18.07 8.17
N THR A 105 -11.70 16.87 8.52
CA THR A 105 -10.86 16.67 9.72
C THR A 105 -9.48 17.30 9.57
N LEU A 106 -8.86 17.22 8.38
CA LEU A 106 -7.61 17.93 8.10
C LEU A 106 -7.75 19.44 8.33
N TRP A 107 -8.88 20.02 7.92
CA TRP A 107 -9.14 21.44 8.17
C TRP A 107 -9.18 21.79 9.66
N LEU A 108 -9.88 20.98 10.47
CA LEU A 108 -9.93 21.17 11.93
C LEU A 108 -8.55 20.99 12.59
N ASP A 109 -7.77 20.01 12.13
CA ASP A 109 -6.43 19.73 12.65
C ASP A 109 -5.47 20.87 12.28
N ALA A 110 -5.57 21.41 11.07
CA ALA A 110 -4.78 22.55 10.61
C ALA A 110 -5.06 23.83 11.40
N GLN A 111 -6.31 24.06 11.83
CA GLN A 111 -6.65 25.18 12.72
C GLN A 111 -5.95 25.10 14.09
N ARG A 112 -5.54 23.89 14.51
CA ARG A 112 -4.78 23.65 15.74
C ARG A 112 -3.26 23.60 15.49
N GLY A 113 -2.82 23.88 14.27
CA GLY A 113 -1.42 23.80 13.86
C GLY A 113 -0.93 22.38 13.58
N ASN A 114 -1.81 21.37 13.52
CA ASN A 114 -1.44 20.02 13.14
C ASN A 114 -1.61 19.78 11.63
N TYR A 115 -0.48 19.63 10.94
CA TYR A 115 -0.45 19.40 9.49
C TYR A 115 -0.07 17.96 9.12
N TRP A 116 0.20 17.07 10.08
CA TRP A 116 0.54 15.67 9.81
C TRP A 116 -0.50 14.93 8.97
N PRO A 117 -1.83 15.12 9.18
CA PRO A 117 -2.84 14.45 8.36
C PRO A 117 -2.79 14.82 6.87
N LEU A 118 -2.10 15.91 6.50
CA LEU A 118 -1.95 16.32 5.10
C LEU A 118 -1.23 15.25 4.28
N VAL A 119 -0.24 14.57 4.86
CA VAL A 119 0.51 13.50 4.20
C VAL A 119 -0.44 12.40 3.75
N THR A 120 -1.24 11.88 4.68
CA THR A 120 -2.22 10.82 4.38
C THR A 120 -3.26 11.30 3.37
N ILE A 121 -3.76 12.54 3.47
CA ILE A 121 -4.73 13.07 2.51
C ILE A 121 -4.14 13.19 1.10
N VAL A 122 -2.89 13.67 0.97
CA VAL A 122 -2.19 13.75 -0.33
C VAL A 122 -1.99 12.35 -0.91
N THR A 123 -1.63 11.38 -0.09
CA THR A 123 -1.48 9.99 -0.53
C THR A 123 -2.82 9.40 -1.00
N LEU A 124 -3.89 9.55 -0.22
CA LEU A 124 -5.20 8.99 -0.55
C LEU A 124 -5.90 9.70 -1.72
N VAL A 125 -5.91 11.04 -1.74
CA VAL A 125 -6.61 11.82 -2.77
C VAL A 125 -5.74 12.03 -4.02
N GLY A 126 -4.42 12.01 -3.88
CA GLY A 126 -3.48 12.16 -4.99
C GLY A 126 -3.09 10.83 -5.63
N LEU A 127 -2.49 9.92 -4.85
CA LEU A 127 -1.93 8.68 -5.41
C LEU A 127 -3.03 7.70 -5.81
N SER A 128 -4.09 7.52 -5.02
CA SER A 128 -5.09 6.50 -5.33
C SER A 128 -5.81 6.74 -6.67
N PRO A 129 -6.31 7.95 -7.01
CA PRO A 129 -6.87 8.22 -8.34
C PRO A 129 -5.84 8.04 -9.47
N LEU A 130 -4.59 8.41 -9.24
CA LEU A 130 -3.52 8.27 -10.22
C LEU A 130 -3.19 6.79 -10.50
N ILE A 131 -3.21 5.94 -9.47
CA ILE A 131 -3.10 4.48 -9.59
C ILE A 131 -4.27 3.95 -10.41
N ILE A 132 -5.51 4.30 -10.08
CA ILE A 132 -6.70 3.85 -10.82
C ILE A 132 -6.57 4.21 -12.30
N TRP A 133 -6.31 5.48 -12.60
CA TRP A 133 -6.12 5.98 -13.97
C TRP A 133 -5.04 5.19 -14.70
N GLY A 134 -3.88 5.00 -14.05
CA GLY A 134 -2.76 4.23 -14.59
C GLY A 134 -3.10 2.76 -14.88
N LEU A 135 -3.92 2.11 -14.05
CA LEU A 135 -4.36 0.73 -14.24
C LEU A 135 -5.39 0.55 -15.37
N TYR A 136 -6.02 1.64 -15.83
CA TYR A 136 -6.85 1.63 -17.04
C TYR A 136 -6.05 1.81 -18.33
N GLN A 137 -4.78 2.19 -18.27
CA GLN A 137 -3.94 2.38 -19.46
C GLN A 137 -3.66 1.05 -20.18
N PRO A 138 -3.52 1.04 -21.52
CA PRO A 138 -3.28 -0.19 -22.29
C PRO A 138 -2.06 -0.99 -21.83
N ALA A 139 -0.98 -0.31 -21.45
CA ALA A 139 0.23 -0.95 -20.95
C ALA A 139 -0.02 -1.76 -19.66
N ALA A 140 -0.80 -1.20 -18.73
CA ALA A 140 -1.20 -1.89 -17.51
C ALA A 140 -2.18 -3.05 -17.81
N ARG A 141 -3.15 -2.86 -18.71
CA ARG A 141 -4.08 -3.95 -19.09
C ARG A 141 -3.34 -5.18 -19.63
N ARG A 142 -2.35 -4.98 -20.51
CA ARG A 142 -1.50 -6.07 -21.03
C ARG A 142 -0.68 -6.75 -19.94
N TRP A 143 -0.31 -6.03 -18.88
CA TRP A 143 0.38 -6.62 -17.73
C TRP A 143 -0.46 -7.68 -17.02
N PHE A 144 -1.75 -7.41 -16.82
CA PHE A 144 -2.68 -8.32 -16.11
C PHE A 144 -3.29 -9.40 -17.01
N SER A 145 -3.37 -9.13 -18.31
CA SER A 145 -3.92 -10.01 -19.34
C SER A 145 -2.88 -10.30 -20.42
N PRO A 146 -1.78 -11.01 -20.10
CA PRO A 146 -0.83 -11.47 -21.11
C PRO A 146 -1.48 -12.51 -22.04
N PRO A 147 -0.91 -12.78 -23.23
CA PRO A 147 -1.39 -13.83 -24.13
C PRO A 147 -1.51 -15.18 -23.39
N PRO A 148 -2.61 -15.95 -23.59
CA PRO A 148 -2.89 -17.16 -22.80
C PRO A 148 -1.76 -18.18 -22.81
N GLU A 149 -1.14 -18.37 -23.97
CA GLU A 149 -0.03 -19.31 -24.21
C GLU A 149 1.21 -19.01 -23.35
N LEU A 150 1.43 -17.74 -23.01
CA LEU A 150 2.61 -17.28 -22.29
C LEU A 150 2.29 -16.87 -20.84
N ALA A 151 1.01 -16.85 -20.45
CA ALA A 151 0.55 -16.27 -19.20
C ALA A 151 1.19 -16.92 -17.96
N SER A 152 1.23 -18.25 -17.90
CA SER A 152 1.81 -19.01 -16.78
C SER A 152 3.31 -18.75 -16.65
N ARG A 153 4.03 -18.84 -17.78
CA ARG A 153 5.49 -18.64 -17.84
C ARG A 153 5.90 -17.23 -17.47
N ILE A 154 5.17 -16.21 -17.95
CA ILE A 154 5.41 -14.81 -17.62
C ILE A 154 5.16 -14.56 -16.13
N ARG A 155 4.06 -15.08 -15.58
CA ARG A 155 3.74 -14.93 -14.14
C ARG A 155 4.78 -15.60 -13.26
N GLN A 156 5.24 -16.79 -13.61
CA GLN A 156 6.30 -17.49 -12.88
C GLN A 156 7.62 -16.71 -12.92
N ARG A 157 7.99 -16.19 -14.10
CA ARG A 157 9.18 -15.33 -14.24
C ARG A 157 9.08 -14.08 -13.37
N ARG A 158 7.95 -13.36 -13.42
CA ARG A 158 7.72 -12.18 -12.57
C ARG A 158 7.84 -12.52 -11.08
N ALA A 159 7.28 -13.67 -10.67
CA ALA A 159 7.39 -14.13 -9.28
C ALA A 159 8.85 -14.39 -8.86
N SER A 160 9.66 -14.97 -9.75
CA SER A 160 11.08 -15.28 -9.46
C SER A 160 12.01 -14.07 -9.41
N VAL A 161 11.63 -12.93 -10.00
CA VAL A 161 12.45 -11.72 -9.93
C VAL A 161 12.16 -11.03 -8.60
N PRO A 162 13.14 -10.81 -7.72
CA PRO A 162 12.90 -10.06 -6.49
C PRO A 162 12.54 -8.60 -6.81
N PRO A 163 11.79 -7.91 -5.93
CA PRO A 163 11.59 -6.48 -6.06
C PRO A 163 12.92 -5.73 -6.06
N SER A 164 12.99 -4.61 -6.78
CA SER A 164 14.20 -3.79 -6.81
C SER A 164 14.45 -3.13 -5.44
N TRP A 165 15.72 -2.93 -5.10
CA TRP A 165 16.11 -2.22 -3.87
C TRP A 165 15.47 -0.83 -3.77
N SER A 166 15.38 -0.10 -4.89
CA SER A 166 14.72 1.20 -4.95
C SER A 166 13.23 1.14 -4.56
N LEU A 167 12.52 0.08 -4.97
CA LEU A 167 11.12 -0.11 -4.62
C LEU A 167 11.00 -0.41 -3.12
N LEU A 168 11.84 -1.31 -2.59
CA LEU A 168 11.85 -1.64 -1.16
C LEU A 168 12.15 -0.42 -0.28
N LEU A 169 13.15 0.38 -0.64
CA LEU A 169 13.50 1.61 0.10
C LEU A 169 12.37 2.65 0.03
N ALA A 170 11.77 2.84 -1.14
CA ALA A 170 10.66 3.76 -1.30
C ALA A 170 9.42 3.31 -0.51
N THR A 171 9.11 2.01 -0.54
CA THR A 171 8.05 1.38 0.26
C THR A 171 8.28 1.59 1.75
N LEU A 172 9.50 1.35 2.23
CA LEU A 172 9.85 1.54 3.64
C LEU A 172 9.71 3.01 4.04
N GLY A 173 10.27 3.93 3.24
CA GLY A 173 10.21 5.37 3.51
C GLY A 173 8.78 5.91 3.54
N LEU A 174 7.97 5.59 2.52
CA LEU A 174 6.58 6.02 2.46
C LEU A 174 5.75 5.40 3.59
N GLY A 175 5.93 4.11 3.89
CA GLY A 175 5.18 3.43 4.95
C GLY A 175 5.50 3.95 6.34
N LEU A 176 6.77 4.24 6.64
CA LEU A 176 7.17 4.87 7.90
C LEU A 176 6.63 6.30 8.02
N LEU A 177 6.65 7.07 6.92
CA LEU A 177 6.10 8.42 6.89
C LEU A 177 4.59 8.42 7.16
N GLU A 178 3.84 7.53 6.53
CA GLU A 178 2.40 7.36 6.79
C GLU A 178 2.11 6.86 8.21
N ALA A 179 2.96 5.98 8.76
CA ALA A 179 2.80 5.55 10.16
C ALA A 179 2.98 6.70 11.14
N LEU A 180 3.96 7.56 10.91
CA LEU A 180 4.15 8.78 11.72
C LEU A 180 2.98 9.74 11.55
N ALA A 181 2.54 10.00 10.31
CA ALA A 181 1.39 10.87 10.05
C ALA A 181 0.11 10.38 10.74
N ALA A 182 -0.13 9.07 10.75
CA ALA A 182 -1.29 8.47 11.41
C ALA A 182 -1.22 8.53 12.94
N LEU A 183 -0.03 8.45 13.53
CA LEU A 183 0.18 8.48 14.98
C LEU A 183 0.20 9.89 15.57
N LEU A 184 0.61 10.88 14.77
CA LEU A 184 0.76 12.29 15.18
C LEU A 184 -0.45 13.16 14.80
N ARG A 185 -1.58 12.51 14.49
CA ARG A 185 -2.85 13.16 14.16
C ARG A 185 -3.54 13.75 15.40
#